data_AF-A0A803SLY7-F1
#
_entry.id   AF-A0A803SLY7-F1
#
_cell.length_a   1.000
_cell.length_b   1.000
_cell.length_c   1.000
_cell.angle_alpha   90.00
_cell.angle_beta   90.00
_cell.angle_gamma   90.00
#
_symmetry.space_group_name_H-M   'P 1'
#
loop_
_entity.id
_entity.type
_entity.pdbx_description
1 polymer ?
#
loop_
_entity_poly.entity_id
_entity_poly.type
_entity_poly.pdbx_seq_one_letter_code
_entity_poly.pdbx_strand_id
1 'polypeptide(L)'
;MESWRVYSIWMGFLQVPTCLGEQIHIHQYGDLSDSCDSAGGHYNPFKVNHPSHPGDFGNFYSKEGKIIKYKANLVATLFGPYTIMGRSVVVHVQEDDLGKGNNKASLENGNAGKRLACCVIGTSQVGVCTLFLF
;
A
#
# COMPACT_ATOMS: atom_id res chain seq x y z
N MET A 1 26.08 7.94 9.57
CA MET A 1 24.60 8.01 9.72
C MET A 1 24.01 7.32 8.50
N GLU A 2 23.82 6.01 8.60
CA GLU A 2 23.59 5.13 7.44
C GLU A 2 22.15 5.29 6.94
N SER A 3 22.04 5.86 5.74
CA SER A 3 20.81 5.93 4.97
C SER A 3 20.53 4.56 4.38
N TRP A 4 19.78 3.72 5.09
CA TRP A 4 19.25 2.48 4.53
C TRP A 4 18.08 2.82 3.60
N ARG A 5 18.40 3.01 2.32
CA ARG A 5 17.44 3.01 1.21
C ARG A 5 17.38 1.58 0.67
N VAL A 6 16.18 1.02 0.51
CA VAL A 6 15.68 0.28 -0.68
C VAL A 6 14.23 -0.16 -0.38
N TYR A 7 13.27 0.23 -1.24
CA TYR A 7 11.96 -0.42 -1.34
C TYR A 7 11.69 -0.73 -2.82
N SER A 8 12.09 -1.92 -3.26
CA SER A 8 11.68 -2.49 -4.55
C SER A 8 10.43 -3.34 -4.32
N ILE A 9 9.29 -2.87 -4.82
CA ILE A 9 8.04 -3.64 -4.81
C ILE A 9 8.02 -4.49 -6.09
N TRP A 10 8.06 -5.81 -5.92
CA TRP A 10 7.92 -6.81 -6.98
C TRP A 10 6.63 -7.57 -6.75
N MET A 11 5.66 -7.43 -7.65
CA MET A 11 4.37 -8.13 -7.56
C MET A 11 4.08 -8.79 -8.89
N GLY A 12 3.84 -10.10 -8.87
CA GLY A 12 3.37 -10.85 -10.02
C GLY A 12 1.92 -11.25 -9.80
N PHE A 13 1.03 -10.84 -10.70
CA PHE A 13 -0.35 -11.28 -10.75
C PHE A 13 -0.53 -12.29 -11.89
N LEU A 14 -1.23 -13.40 -11.62
CA LEU A 14 -1.72 -14.28 -12.66
C LEU A 14 -2.82 -13.55 -13.44
N GLN A 15 -2.47 -13.06 -14.63
CA GLN A 15 -3.38 -12.73 -15.72
C GLN A 15 -4.59 -11.85 -15.35
N VAL A 16 -4.34 -10.64 -14.83
CA VAL A 16 -5.35 -9.58 -14.84
C VAL A 16 -5.38 -8.96 -16.26
N PRO A 17 -6.49 -9.01 -17.01
CA PRO A 17 -6.51 -8.66 -18.45
C PRO A 17 -6.41 -7.16 -18.75
N THR A 18 -6.07 -6.31 -17.80
CA THR A 18 -6.36 -4.88 -17.90
C THR A 18 -5.26 -4.04 -17.30
N CYS A 19 -4.85 -2.99 -18.04
CA CYS A 19 -4.03 -1.87 -17.57
C CYS A 19 -4.78 -0.99 -16.54
N LEU A 20 -5.48 -1.60 -15.57
CA LEU A 20 -6.12 -0.88 -14.48
C LEU A 20 -5.02 -0.42 -13.51
N GLY A 21 -5.13 0.82 -13.03
CA GLY A 21 -4.27 1.31 -11.95
C GLY A 21 -4.53 0.49 -10.70
N GLU A 22 -3.51 -0.22 -10.23
CA GLU A 22 -3.53 -0.94 -8.96
C GLU A 22 -2.97 -0.01 -7.89
N GLN A 23 -3.72 0.20 -6.82
CA GLN A 23 -3.29 1.10 -5.76
C GLN A 23 -2.76 0.29 -4.57
N ILE A 24 -1.61 0.73 -4.03
CA ILE A 24 -0.97 0.14 -2.86
C ILE A 24 -1.04 1.12 -1.69
N HIS A 25 -1.59 0.68 -0.57
CA HIS A 25 -1.76 1.46 0.66
C HIS A 25 -1.19 0.74 1.88
N ILE A 26 -0.75 1.51 2.89
CA ILE A 26 -0.59 0.96 4.25
C ILE A 26 -1.91 1.11 5.00
N HIS A 27 -2.43 0.00 5.49
CA HIS A 27 -3.62 -0.06 6.34
C HIS A 27 -3.25 -0.13 7.82
N GLN A 28 -4.21 0.22 8.67
CA GLN A 28 -4.00 0.44 10.10
C GLN A 28 -3.46 -0.80 10.82
N TYR A 29 -4.01 -1.98 10.53
CA TYR A 29 -3.75 -3.20 11.28
C TYR A 29 -3.06 -4.25 10.41
N GLY A 30 -2.06 -4.93 10.97
CA GLY A 30 -1.54 -6.19 10.42
C GLY A 30 -2.41 -7.38 10.81
N ASP A 31 -3.73 -7.22 10.79
CA ASP A 31 -4.70 -8.26 11.10
C ASP A 31 -5.26 -8.85 9.80
N LEU A 32 -4.98 -10.13 9.56
CA LEU A 32 -5.41 -10.86 8.37
C LEU A 32 -6.40 -12.00 8.71
N SER A 33 -7.06 -11.92 9.89
CA SER A 33 -8.02 -12.93 10.36
C SER A 33 -9.22 -13.11 9.43
N ASP A 34 -9.65 -12.04 8.77
CA ASP A 34 -10.67 -12.05 7.71
C ASP A 34 -10.07 -11.53 6.39
N SER A 35 -9.03 -12.22 5.92
CA SER A 35 -8.29 -11.84 4.71
C SER A 35 -7.80 -10.38 4.82
N CYS A 36 -7.96 -9.59 3.76
CA CYS A 36 -7.58 -8.18 3.77
C CYS A 36 -8.59 -7.28 4.46
N ASP A 37 -9.81 -7.74 4.78
CA ASP A 37 -10.86 -6.87 5.31
C ASP A 37 -10.59 -6.45 6.76
N SER A 38 -10.00 -7.35 7.57
CA SER A 38 -9.54 -7.07 8.95
C SER A 38 -8.41 -6.03 9.04
N ALA A 39 -7.75 -5.66 7.94
CA ALA A 39 -6.68 -4.66 7.94
C ALA A 39 -7.12 -3.24 8.38
N GLY A 40 -8.43 -2.99 8.44
CA GLY A 40 -9.00 -1.67 8.79
C GLY A 40 -8.88 -0.65 7.66
N GLY A 41 -8.95 0.64 7.99
CA GLY A 41 -8.77 1.74 7.03
C GLY A 41 -7.29 2.05 6.76
N HIS A 42 -7.02 3.09 5.96
CA HIS A 42 -5.65 3.55 5.74
C HIS A 42 -5.01 3.96 7.08
N TYR A 43 -3.71 3.71 7.21
CA TYR A 43 -2.96 4.11 8.39
C TYR A 43 -2.85 5.64 8.46
N ASN A 44 -3.59 6.25 9.39
CA ASN A 44 -3.72 7.70 9.49
C ASN A 44 -3.40 8.22 10.90
N PRO A 45 -2.11 8.22 11.31
CA PRO A 45 -1.71 8.68 12.64
C PRO A 45 -1.93 10.19 12.84
N PHE A 46 -2.03 10.96 11.76
CA PHE A 46 -2.11 12.42 11.79
C PHE A 46 -3.54 12.95 11.58
N LYS A 47 -4.53 12.07 11.39
CA LYS A 47 -5.94 12.42 11.15
C LYS A 47 -6.12 13.42 9.99
N VAL A 48 -5.38 13.19 8.91
CA VAL A 48 -5.46 13.98 7.66
C VAL A 48 -6.31 13.26 6.63
N ASN A 49 -6.79 13.95 5.60
CA ASN A 49 -7.51 13.29 4.51
C ASN A 49 -6.53 12.58 3.56
N HIS A 50 -6.99 11.51 2.92
CA HIS A 50 -6.37 10.96 1.73
C HIS A 50 -6.25 12.05 0.64
N PRO A 51 -5.14 12.13 -0.15
CA PRO A 51 -4.01 11.21 -0.25
C PRO A 51 -2.82 11.56 0.67
N SER A 52 -3.07 12.22 1.81
CA SER A 52 -1.99 12.70 2.68
C SER A 52 -1.61 11.73 3.79
N HIS A 53 -2.11 10.49 3.79
CA HIS A 53 -1.67 9.51 4.77
C HIS A 53 -0.21 9.09 4.49
N PRO A 54 0.58 8.73 5.53
CA PRO A 54 1.97 8.33 5.34
C PRO A 54 2.17 7.14 4.40
N GLY A 55 1.15 6.27 4.30
CA GLY A 55 1.13 5.07 3.48
C GLY A 55 0.36 5.19 2.17
N ASP A 56 -0.08 6.39 1.78
CA ASP A 56 -0.73 6.62 0.49
C ASP A 56 0.34 6.68 -0.61
N PHE A 57 0.65 5.53 -1.21
CA PHE A 57 1.74 5.49 -2.18
C PHE A 57 1.33 5.99 -3.57
N GLY A 58 0.04 6.16 -3.87
CA GLY A 58 -0.44 6.54 -5.20
C GLY A 58 -0.34 5.41 -6.23
N ASN A 59 -0.93 5.60 -7.41
CA ASN A 59 -1.21 4.53 -8.35
C ASN A 59 0.04 3.82 -8.88
N PHE A 60 -0.09 2.51 -9.11
CA PHE A 60 0.86 1.66 -9.82
C PHE A 60 0.17 1.06 -11.03
N TYR A 61 0.92 0.92 -12.12
CA TYR A 61 0.38 0.37 -13.35
C TYR A 61 1.11 -0.92 -13.65
N SER A 62 0.37 -2.02 -13.67
CA SER A 62 0.92 -3.31 -14.05
C SER A 62 1.21 -3.33 -15.55
N LYS A 63 2.30 -4.00 -15.91
CA LYS A 63 2.62 -4.35 -17.30
C LYS A 63 2.73 -5.86 -17.37
N GLU A 64 1.92 -6.47 -18.23
CA GLU A 64 1.87 -7.94 -18.38
C GLU A 64 1.61 -8.65 -17.03
N GLY A 65 0.69 -8.08 -16.22
CA GLY A 65 0.34 -8.60 -14.90
C GLY A 65 1.43 -8.42 -13.84
N LYS A 66 2.45 -7.58 -14.07
CA LYS A 66 3.53 -7.35 -13.09
C LYS A 66 3.66 -5.87 -12.72
N ILE A 67 3.79 -5.59 -11.42
CA ILE A 67 4.29 -4.31 -10.94
C ILE A 67 5.75 -4.49 -10.54
N ILE A 68 6.63 -3.73 -11.20
CA ILE A 68 8.04 -3.58 -10.81
C ILE A 68 8.30 -2.10 -10.67
N LYS A 69 8.37 -1.62 -9.43
CA LYS A 69 8.58 -0.19 -9.16
C LYS A 69 9.46 0.04 -7.94
N TYR A 70 10.32 1.04 -8.07
CA TYR A 70 11.05 1.63 -6.96
C TYR A 70 10.44 3.00 -6.63
N LYS A 71 10.17 3.23 -5.35
CA LYS A 71 9.76 4.55 -4.82
C LYS A 71 10.72 4.97 -3.71
N ALA A 72 11.30 6.15 -3.88
CA ALA A 72 12.14 6.80 -2.88
C ALA A 72 11.37 7.92 -2.19
N ASN A 73 11.90 8.40 -1.06
CA ASN A 73 11.39 9.56 -0.32
C ASN A 73 9.93 9.38 0.13
N LEU A 74 9.57 8.18 0.57
CA LEU A 74 8.27 7.91 1.17
C LEU A 74 8.16 8.62 2.53
N VAL A 75 6.94 9.05 2.87
CA VAL A 75 6.63 9.64 4.18
C VAL A 75 6.56 8.56 5.27
N ALA A 76 6.16 7.34 4.92
CA ALA A 76 6.15 6.20 5.82
C ALA A 76 7.55 5.92 6.42
N THR A 77 7.57 5.56 7.71
CA THR A 77 8.78 5.24 8.48
C THR A 77 8.69 3.83 9.05
N LEU A 78 9.84 3.12 9.13
CA LEU A 78 9.94 1.82 9.80
C LEU A 78 10.25 1.96 11.31
N PHE A 79 10.53 3.18 11.77
CA PHE A 79 10.98 3.42 13.15
C PHE A 79 10.16 4.52 13.82
N GLY A 80 10.21 4.53 15.16
CA GLY A 80 9.55 5.52 15.99
C GLY A 80 8.05 5.27 16.18
N PRO A 81 7.34 6.23 16.82
CA PRO A 81 5.94 6.04 17.22
C PRO A 81 4.98 5.92 16.03
N TYR A 82 5.37 6.41 14.85
CA TYR A 82 4.57 6.36 13.64
C TYR A 82 4.96 5.23 12.69
N THR A 83 5.68 4.22 13.20
CA THR A 83 6.14 3.10 12.40
C THR A 83 5.01 2.37 11.66
N ILE A 84 5.31 1.94 10.42
CA ILE A 84 4.47 1.03 9.64
C ILE A 84 4.76 -0.45 9.92
N MET A 85 5.75 -0.76 10.77
CA MET A 85 6.04 -2.13 11.18
C MET A 85 4.83 -2.77 11.87
N GLY A 86 4.52 -4.02 11.53
CA GLY A 86 3.36 -4.74 12.05
C GLY A 86 2.01 -4.27 11.49
N ARG A 87 2.00 -3.31 10.57
CA ARG A 87 0.81 -2.93 9.79
C ARG A 87 0.73 -3.73 8.51
N SER A 88 -0.31 -3.55 7.71
CA SER A 88 -0.44 -4.25 6.43
C SER A 88 -0.22 -3.36 5.23
N VAL A 89 0.40 -3.92 4.19
CA VAL A 89 0.29 -3.41 2.82
C VAL A 89 -0.96 -4.02 2.21
N VAL A 90 -1.77 -3.22 1.51
CA VAL A 90 -2.97 -3.67 0.79
C VAL A 90 -2.90 -3.18 -0.65
N VAL A 91 -3.24 -4.06 -1.59
CA VAL A 91 -3.37 -3.73 -3.00
C VAL A 91 -4.83 -3.74 -3.39
N HIS A 92 -5.23 -2.77 -4.20
CA HIS A 92 -6.61 -2.53 -4.60
C HIS A 92 -6.81 -2.72 -6.12
N VAL A 93 -8.05 -3.03 -6.52
CA VAL A 93 -8.44 -3.30 -7.92
C VAL A 93 -8.60 -2.05 -8.78
N GLN A 94 -8.93 -0.90 -8.20
CA GLN A 94 -9.26 0.31 -8.94
C GLN A 94 -8.22 1.39 -8.72
N GLU A 95 -8.15 2.28 -9.71
CA GLU A 95 -7.33 3.47 -9.64
C GLU A 95 -7.82 4.37 -8.51
N ASP A 96 -6.87 4.86 -7.75
CA ASP A 96 -7.10 5.84 -6.71
C ASP A 96 -7.36 7.22 -7.32
N ASP A 97 -8.47 7.85 -6.92
CA ASP A 97 -8.89 9.18 -7.37
C ASP A 97 -8.13 10.33 -6.70
N LEU A 98 -7.25 10.04 -5.75
CA LEU A 98 -6.38 10.96 -5.01
C LEU A 98 -7.16 12.05 -4.29
N GLY A 99 -8.33 11.73 -3.74
CA GLY A 99 -9.19 12.67 -3.03
C GLY A 99 -10.02 13.58 -3.95
N LYS A 100 -10.11 13.27 -5.26
CA LYS A 100 -10.76 14.12 -6.27
C LYS A 100 -12.14 13.64 -6.73
N GLY A 101 -12.65 12.55 -6.17
CA GLY A 101 -13.94 11.96 -6.49
C GLY A 101 -15.16 12.69 -5.89
N ASN A 102 -14.95 13.78 -5.16
CA ASN A 102 -16.00 14.62 -4.56
C ASN A 102 -17.01 13.85 -3.69
N ASN A 103 -16.53 12.86 -2.94
CA ASN A 103 -17.33 12.09 -2.00
C ASN A 103 -16.49 11.73 -0.78
N LYS A 104 -17.15 11.24 0.28
CA LYS A 104 -16.47 10.91 1.54
C LYS A 104 -15.41 9.82 1.35
N ALA A 105 -15.72 8.78 0.58
CA ALA A 105 -14.80 7.67 0.34
C ALA A 105 -13.53 8.12 -0.41
N SER A 106 -13.64 9.08 -1.33
CA SER A 106 -12.49 9.70 -2.00
C SER A 106 -11.50 10.30 -1.00
N LEU A 107 -11.99 11.02 0.01
CA LEU A 107 -11.16 11.63 1.07
C LEU A 107 -10.69 10.63 2.13
N GLU A 108 -11.27 9.43 2.19
CA GLU A 108 -10.91 8.38 3.15
C GLU A 108 -9.95 7.33 2.56
N ASN A 109 -10.17 6.93 1.30
CA ASN A 109 -9.52 5.78 0.68
C ASN A 109 -9.37 5.88 -0.85
N GLY A 110 -9.56 7.06 -1.44
CA GLY A 110 -9.34 7.28 -2.86
C GLY A 110 -10.29 6.53 -3.80
N ASN A 111 -11.38 5.95 -3.29
CA ASN A 111 -12.29 5.09 -4.06
C ASN A 111 -11.57 3.93 -4.78
N ALA A 112 -10.47 3.42 -4.22
CA ALA A 112 -9.66 2.36 -4.84
C ALA A 112 -10.37 0.99 -4.94
N GLY A 113 -11.59 0.86 -4.42
CA GLY A 113 -12.40 -0.34 -4.57
C GLY A 113 -11.90 -1.52 -3.72
N LYS A 114 -12.18 -2.74 -4.18
CA LYS A 114 -11.91 -3.99 -3.46
C LYS A 114 -10.42 -4.22 -3.21
N ARG A 115 -10.11 -4.92 -2.12
CA ARG A 115 -8.76 -5.35 -1.74
C ARG A 115 -8.43 -6.65 -2.49
N LEU A 116 -7.41 -6.61 -3.33
CA LEU A 116 -6.91 -7.76 -4.09
C LEU A 116 -6.06 -8.68 -3.23
N ALA A 117 -5.14 -8.09 -2.48
CA ALA A 117 -4.18 -8.83 -1.68
C ALA A 117 -3.55 -7.94 -0.62
N CYS A 118 -2.95 -8.57 0.37
CA CYS A 118 -2.37 -7.89 1.51
C CYS A 118 -1.33 -8.75 2.21
N CYS A 119 -0.45 -8.11 2.98
CA CYS A 119 0.52 -8.77 3.82
C CYS A 119 0.85 -7.92 5.05
N VAL A 120 1.40 -8.54 6.10
CA VAL A 120 1.93 -7.79 7.25
C VAL A 120 3.38 -7.37 6.99
N ILE A 121 3.73 -6.15 7.37
CA ILE A 121 5.08 -5.60 7.29
C ILE A 121 5.92 -6.16 8.44
N GLY A 122 6.84 -7.05 8.11
CA GLY A 122 7.77 -7.67 9.04
C GLY A 122 9.22 -7.22 8.86
N THR A 123 10.07 -7.57 9.82
CA THR A 123 11.52 -7.37 9.72
C THR A 123 12.14 -8.44 8.85
N SER A 124 13.15 -8.09 8.04
CA SER A 124 13.94 -9.02 7.24
C SER A 124 15.43 -8.79 7.46
N GLN A 125 16.23 -9.86 7.32
CA GLN A 125 17.69 -9.79 7.39
C GLN A 125 18.33 -9.14 6.16
N VAL A 126 17.62 -9.17 5.02
CA VAL A 126 18.05 -8.54 3.78
C VAL A 126 17.29 -7.22 3.66
N GLY A 127 17.96 -6.12 3.32
CA GLY A 127 17.40 -4.77 3.18
C GLY A 127 16.39 -4.60 2.03
N VAL A 128 15.62 -5.64 1.72
CA VAL A 128 14.59 -5.69 0.69
C VAL A 128 13.33 -6.29 1.33
N CYS A 129 12.26 -5.49 1.41
CA CYS A 129 10.93 -5.99 1.70
C CYS A 129 10.29 -6.43 0.39
N THR A 130 10.26 -7.74 0.12
CA THR A 130 9.61 -8.30 -1.07
C THR A 130 8.20 -8.77 -0.73
N LEU A 131 7.20 -8.16 -1.36
CA LEU A 131 5.80 -8.60 -1.26
C LEU A 131 5.53 -9.68 -2.30
N PHE A 132 5.61 -10.95 -1.90
CA PHE A 132 5.14 -12.05 -2.73
C PHE A 132 3.63 -12.20 -2.56
N LEU A 133 2.87 -11.87 -3.59
CA LEU A 133 1.47 -12.30 -3.71
C LEU A 133 1.47 -13.64 -4.46
N PHE A 134 0.85 -14.65 -3.87
CA PHE A 134 0.63 -15.96 -4.51
C PHE A 134 -0.79 -16.03 -5.06
#